data_AF-A0A842NDF7-F1
#
_entry.id   AF-A0A842NDF7-F1
#
_cell.length_a   1.000
_cell.length_b   1.000
_cell.length_c   1.000
_cell.angle_alpha   90.00
_cell.angle_beta   90.00
_cell.angle_gamma   90.00
#
_symmetry.space_group_name_H-M   'P 1'
#
loop_
_entity.id
_entity.type
_entity.pdbx_description
1 polymer ?
#
loop_
_entity_poly.entity_id
_entity_poly.type
_entity_poly.pdbx_seq_one_letter_code
_entity_poly.pdbx_strand_id
1 'polypeptide(L)'
;ALLLTVNIVAVPMSLVFGKLADRIGTKEALMTALVIYCGVAIAAVSFAPLELADDHARYDFQYDWNEDTQEYELTSLYNRQVCCESGNWVSLAGEGDEEFRDAFWDFLTTKSVSSTNKGEQVTRLTLPAEQARGLVAAMNNMSDHRFSFSFEGGPEDIAGQRSVGNGHPTIIEGGYADWWPNTIRDNIWAPFGIGVNIQWIILGLVVGCVMGAAGAQSRSMFSKLIPESRTTEFFGFFGFIGKAAAVIGPLLYAIASDAFDSRIAVLTVTIVILAGTLITSKVDLEAGMIAADAEDERSRQEAILSANQEPPTSDE
;
A
#
# COMPACT_ATOMS: atom_id res chain seq x y z
N ALA A 1 9.27 0.69 -8.45
CA ALA A 1 9.71 2.05 -8.05
C ALA A 1 9.54 2.29 -6.55
N LEU A 2 8.35 2.06 -5.98
CA LEU A 2 8.01 2.43 -4.59
C LEU A 2 8.94 1.82 -3.51
N LEU A 3 9.22 0.51 -3.60
CA LEU A 3 10.14 -0.16 -2.67
C LEU A 3 11.56 0.42 -2.74
N LEU A 4 12.00 0.89 -3.90
CA LEU A 4 13.31 1.50 -4.06
C LEU A 4 13.36 2.88 -3.41
N THR A 5 12.31 3.69 -3.59
CA THR A 5 12.18 5.01 -2.95
C THR A 5 12.18 4.89 -1.42
N VAL A 6 11.41 3.95 -0.87
CA VAL A 6 11.35 3.69 0.58
C VAL A 6 12.74 3.36 1.14
N ASN A 7 13.47 2.45 0.48
CA ASN A 7 14.79 2.02 0.96
C ASN A 7 15.84 3.14 0.82
N ILE A 8 15.79 3.92 -0.26
CA ILE A 8 16.71 5.07 -0.45
C ILE A 8 16.54 6.11 0.66
N VAL A 9 15.30 6.37 1.08
CA VAL A 9 15.01 7.31 2.17
C VAL A 9 15.34 6.71 3.54
N ALA A 10 15.13 5.41 3.73
CA ALA A 10 15.34 4.74 5.01
C ALA A 10 16.79 4.84 5.51
N VAL A 11 17.78 4.74 4.60
CA VAL A 11 19.21 4.78 4.95
C VAL A 11 19.63 6.10 5.63
N PRO A 12 19.50 7.29 5.02
CA PRO A 12 19.90 8.54 5.66
C PRO A 12 19.10 8.81 6.94
N MET A 13 17.83 8.41 6.99
CA MET A 13 16.98 8.63 8.15
C MET A 13 17.33 7.74 9.33
N SER A 14 17.77 6.51 9.09
CA SER A 14 18.31 5.65 10.15
C SER A 14 19.53 6.28 10.83
N LEU A 15 20.37 7.03 10.11
CA LEU A 15 21.51 7.76 10.67
C LEU A 15 21.05 8.96 11.52
N VAL A 16 20.05 9.71 11.05
CA VAL A 16 19.46 10.84 11.80
C VAL A 16 18.85 10.35 13.11
N PHE A 17 18.06 9.29 13.06
CA PHE A 17 17.48 8.68 14.25
C PHE A 17 18.53 8.00 15.14
N GLY A 18 19.63 7.49 14.56
CA GLY A 18 20.79 7.03 15.32
C GLY A 18 21.37 8.14 16.20
N LYS A 19 21.67 9.30 15.60
CA LYS A 19 22.15 10.49 16.34
C LYS A 19 21.14 10.99 17.37
N LEU A 20 19.84 10.87 17.08
CA LEU A 20 18.80 11.22 18.03
C LEU A 20 18.83 10.27 19.24
N ALA A 21 18.95 8.97 19.00
CA ALA A 21 19.05 7.96 20.05
C ALA A 21 20.28 8.13 20.95
N ASP A 22 21.40 8.61 20.41
CA ASP A 22 22.59 8.94 21.22
C ASP A 22 22.31 10.06 22.23
N ARG A 23 21.32 10.94 21.96
CA ARG A 23 20.94 12.05 22.84
C ARG A 23 19.82 11.71 23.82
N ILE A 24 18.77 11.02 23.37
CA ILE A 24 17.55 10.77 24.17
C ILE A 24 17.48 9.34 24.74
N GLY A 25 18.41 8.46 24.35
CA GLY A 25 18.42 7.05 24.70
C GLY A 25 17.70 6.17 23.67
N THR A 26 18.18 4.92 23.55
CA THR A 26 17.68 3.94 22.57
C THR A 26 16.19 3.61 22.77
N LYS A 27 15.72 3.54 24.03
CA LYS A 27 14.31 3.30 24.36
C LYS A 27 13.40 4.41 23.84
N GLU A 28 13.71 5.64 24.20
CA GLU A 28 12.87 6.81 23.90
C GLU A 28 12.88 7.11 22.41
N ALA A 29 14.01 6.87 21.73
CA ALA A 29 14.08 6.94 20.27
C ALA A 29 13.21 5.88 19.58
N LEU A 30 13.22 4.63 20.09
CA LEU A 30 12.35 3.58 19.57
C LEU A 30 10.86 3.90 19.81
N MET A 31 10.51 4.36 21.01
CA MET A 31 9.14 4.74 21.36
C MET A 31 8.65 5.90 20.49
N THR A 32 9.49 6.93 20.29
CA THR A 32 9.17 8.05 19.39
C THR A 32 8.94 7.57 17.96
N ALA A 33 9.80 6.68 17.44
CA ALA A 33 9.61 6.11 16.13
C ALA A 33 8.30 5.31 16.02
N LEU A 34 7.95 4.50 17.03
CA LEU A 34 6.71 3.73 17.05
C LEU A 34 5.46 4.62 17.10
N VAL A 35 5.47 5.69 17.90
CA VAL A 35 4.37 6.66 17.94
C VAL A 35 4.19 7.36 16.60
N ILE A 36 5.29 7.76 15.96
CA ILE A 36 5.23 8.31 14.59
C ILE A 36 4.68 7.25 13.64
N TYR A 37 5.10 5.98 13.76
CA TYR A 37 4.58 4.89 12.92
C TYR A 37 3.05 4.74 13.06
N CYS A 38 2.52 4.81 14.28
CA CYS A 38 1.07 4.79 14.51
C CYS A 38 0.36 5.94 13.80
N GLY A 39 0.88 7.17 13.92
CA GLY A 39 0.32 8.33 13.23
C GLY A 39 0.34 8.16 11.71
N VAL A 40 1.43 7.58 11.18
CA VAL A 40 1.60 7.30 9.75
C VAL A 40 0.66 6.21 9.27
N ALA A 41 0.43 5.17 10.07
CA ALA A 41 -0.52 4.12 9.75
C ALA A 41 -1.97 4.66 9.67
N ILE A 42 -2.34 5.59 10.56
CA ILE A 42 -3.65 6.29 10.51
C ILE A 42 -3.72 7.22 9.28
N ALA A 43 -2.64 7.94 8.98
CA ALA A 43 -2.55 8.76 7.77
C ALA A 43 -2.60 7.90 6.49
N ALA A 44 -2.08 6.68 6.50
CA ALA A 44 -2.15 5.77 5.36
C ALA A 44 -3.61 5.40 5.03
N VAL A 45 -4.49 5.30 6.03
CA VAL A 45 -5.94 5.07 5.82
C VAL A 45 -6.59 6.26 5.12
N SER A 46 -6.08 7.48 5.34
CA SER A 46 -6.57 8.69 4.68
C SER A 46 -6.14 8.82 3.21
N PHE A 47 -5.35 7.87 2.71
CA PHE A 47 -4.97 7.81 1.32
C PHE A 47 -6.22 7.55 0.46
N ALA A 48 -6.56 8.54 -0.33
CA ALA A 48 -7.79 8.59 -1.12
C ALA A 48 -7.46 9.30 -2.43
N PRO A 49 -7.63 8.61 -3.58
CA PRO A 49 -7.62 9.29 -4.86
C PRO A 49 -8.61 10.46 -4.82
N LEU A 50 -8.18 11.62 -5.34
CA LEU A 50 -9.08 12.75 -5.47
C LEU A 50 -10.26 12.36 -6.36
N GLU A 51 -11.41 12.97 -6.13
CA GLU A 51 -12.53 12.84 -7.05
C GLU A 51 -12.10 13.31 -8.45
N LEU A 52 -12.62 12.65 -9.48
CA LEU A 52 -12.29 12.95 -10.88
C LEU A 52 -12.84 14.33 -11.28
N ALA A 53 -13.99 14.72 -10.72
CA ALA A 53 -14.63 16.03 -10.91
C ALA A 53 -14.62 16.47 -12.39
N ASP A 54 -14.03 17.62 -12.70
CA ASP A 54 -13.97 18.21 -14.05
C ASP A 54 -12.72 17.84 -14.86
N ASP A 55 -11.84 16.99 -14.34
CA ASP A 55 -10.55 16.68 -14.98
C ASP A 55 -10.68 15.50 -15.95
N HIS A 56 -11.03 15.80 -17.21
CA HIS A 56 -11.22 14.81 -18.29
C HIS A 56 -10.02 13.85 -18.42
N ALA A 57 -8.80 14.37 -18.29
CA ALA A 57 -7.56 13.62 -18.49
C ALA A 57 -7.31 12.52 -17.44
N ARG A 58 -8.06 12.51 -16.33
CA ARG A 58 -7.92 11.52 -15.26
C ARG A 58 -8.88 10.34 -15.37
N TYR A 59 -9.89 10.42 -16.25
CA TYR A 59 -10.84 9.34 -16.50
C TYR A 59 -10.17 8.18 -17.25
N ASP A 60 -10.64 6.95 -17.03
CA ASP A 60 -10.09 5.75 -17.66
C ASP A 60 -10.34 5.75 -19.16
N PHE A 61 -11.57 6.10 -19.56
CA PHE A 61 -12.00 6.24 -20.94
C PHE A 61 -12.40 7.70 -21.21
N GLN A 62 -11.66 8.34 -22.11
CA GLN A 62 -11.74 9.75 -22.46
C GLN A 62 -12.26 9.82 -23.90
N TYR A 63 -13.46 10.35 -24.09
CA TYR A 63 -14.07 10.53 -25.41
C TYR A 63 -14.01 12.00 -25.81
N ASP A 64 -13.10 12.30 -26.73
CA ASP A 64 -12.88 13.63 -27.28
C ASP A 64 -13.64 13.79 -28.61
N TRP A 65 -14.50 14.81 -28.72
CA TRP A 65 -15.22 15.06 -29.97
C TRP A 65 -14.32 15.63 -31.07
N ASN A 66 -14.29 14.96 -32.22
CA ASN A 66 -13.63 15.48 -33.41
C ASN A 66 -14.66 16.14 -34.35
N GLU A 67 -14.55 17.45 -34.57
CA GLU A 67 -15.45 18.22 -35.44
C GLU A 67 -15.35 17.83 -36.93
N ASP A 68 -14.19 17.37 -37.39
CA ASP A 68 -13.94 17.03 -38.80
C ASP A 68 -14.61 15.69 -39.18
N THR A 69 -14.53 14.70 -38.30
CA THR A 69 -15.08 13.35 -38.54
C THR A 69 -16.50 13.19 -38.02
N GLN A 70 -16.96 14.10 -37.14
CA GLN A 70 -18.22 13.99 -36.40
C GLN A 70 -18.33 12.69 -35.57
N GLU A 71 -17.19 12.22 -35.07
CA GLU A 71 -17.08 11.04 -34.19
C GLU A 71 -16.29 11.40 -32.93
N TYR A 72 -16.54 10.68 -31.84
CA TYR A 72 -15.70 10.74 -30.65
C TYR A 72 -14.47 9.86 -30.83
N GLU A 73 -13.30 10.37 -30.48
CA GLU A 73 -12.05 9.62 -30.39
C GLU A 73 -11.84 9.14 -28.95
N LEU A 74 -11.58 7.85 -28.78
CA LEU A 74 -11.30 7.26 -27.47
C LEU A 74 -9.81 7.34 -27.17
N THR A 75 -9.47 8.13 -26.17
CA THR A 75 -8.19 8.10 -25.48
C THR A 75 -8.36 7.36 -24.17
N SER A 76 -7.47 6.41 -23.86
CA SER A 76 -7.48 5.73 -22.57
C SER A 76 -6.38 6.24 -21.65
N LEU A 77 -6.63 6.17 -20.35
CA LEU A 77 -5.62 6.55 -19.36
C LEU A 77 -4.36 5.67 -19.52
N TYR A 78 -3.20 6.32 -19.58
CA TYR A 78 -1.88 5.72 -19.86
C TYR A 78 -1.72 5.10 -21.25
N ASN A 79 -2.58 5.47 -22.22
CA ASN A 79 -2.55 4.94 -23.59
C ASN A 79 -2.60 3.40 -23.63
N ARG A 80 -3.36 2.82 -22.68
CA ARG A 80 -3.50 1.38 -22.49
C ARG A 80 -4.74 0.90 -23.22
N GLN A 81 -4.63 -0.13 -24.05
CA GLN A 81 -5.78 -0.62 -24.83
C GLN A 81 -6.93 -1.08 -23.92
N VAL A 82 -8.18 -0.94 -24.40
CA VAL A 82 -9.38 -1.39 -23.66
C VAL A 82 -9.46 -2.92 -23.67
N CYS A 83 -9.17 -3.51 -24.84
CA CYS A 83 -9.06 -4.94 -25.14
C CYS A 83 -8.11 -5.12 -26.37
N CYS A 84 -7.59 -6.28 -26.81
CA CYS A 84 -7.74 -7.69 -26.44
C CYS A 84 -6.37 -8.38 -26.23
N GLU A 85 -5.29 -7.61 -26.04
CA GLU A 85 -3.93 -8.11 -25.85
C GLU A 85 -3.58 -8.32 -24.36
N SER A 86 -2.35 -8.74 -24.03
CA SER A 86 -1.94 -8.87 -22.64
C SER A 86 -1.78 -7.50 -21.97
N GLY A 87 -2.52 -7.27 -20.89
CA GLY A 87 -2.45 -6.02 -20.13
C GLY A 87 -3.42 -4.94 -20.61
N ASN A 88 -4.64 -5.27 -21.01
CA ASN A 88 -5.70 -4.29 -21.27
C ASN A 88 -6.43 -3.85 -20.01
N TRP A 89 -7.32 -2.87 -20.12
CA TRP A 89 -8.21 -2.45 -19.04
C TRP A 89 -9.26 -3.51 -18.68
N VAL A 90 -9.90 -4.11 -19.68
CA VAL A 90 -11.00 -5.07 -19.47
C VAL A 90 -10.49 -6.49 -19.71
N SER A 91 -10.70 -7.38 -18.73
CA SER A 91 -10.35 -8.79 -18.87
C SER A 91 -11.33 -9.52 -19.78
N LEU A 92 -10.82 -10.36 -20.70
CA LEU A 92 -11.66 -11.17 -21.60
C LEU A 92 -12.34 -12.36 -20.92
N ALA A 93 -11.75 -12.88 -19.85
CA ALA A 93 -12.19 -14.10 -19.18
C ALA A 93 -12.37 -13.95 -17.66
N GLY A 94 -12.13 -12.75 -17.12
CA GLY A 94 -12.32 -12.48 -15.70
C GLY A 94 -13.82 -12.39 -15.36
N GLU A 95 -14.22 -13.09 -14.31
CA GLU A 95 -15.59 -13.09 -13.77
C GLU A 95 -15.98 -11.69 -13.25
N GLY A 96 -15.04 -10.97 -12.63
CA GLY A 96 -15.30 -9.62 -12.08
C GLY A 96 -15.59 -8.52 -13.12
N ASP A 97 -15.28 -8.75 -14.40
CA ASP A 97 -15.60 -7.81 -15.49
C ASP A 97 -16.77 -8.34 -16.36
N GLU A 98 -17.40 -9.46 -16.01
CA GLU A 98 -18.41 -10.11 -16.84
C GLU A 98 -19.63 -9.24 -17.08
N GLU A 99 -20.25 -8.71 -16.01
CA GLU A 99 -21.41 -7.83 -16.13
C GLU A 99 -21.07 -6.56 -16.92
N PHE A 100 -19.87 -6.02 -16.72
CA PHE A 100 -19.39 -4.84 -17.45
C PHE A 100 -19.23 -5.15 -18.95
N ARG A 101 -18.66 -6.31 -19.30
CA ARG A 101 -18.58 -6.73 -20.70
C ARG A 101 -20.00 -6.85 -21.28
N ASP A 102 -20.90 -7.55 -20.61
CA ASP A 102 -22.25 -7.77 -21.14
C ASP A 102 -23.00 -6.46 -21.43
N ALA A 103 -22.77 -5.41 -20.65
CA ALA A 103 -23.38 -4.10 -20.86
C ALA A 103 -22.65 -3.20 -21.88
N PHE A 104 -21.31 -3.22 -21.91
CA PHE A 104 -20.51 -2.21 -22.62
C PHE A 104 -19.74 -2.73 -23.84
N TRP A 105 -19.65 -4.05 -24.05
CA TRP A 105 -18.76 -4.66 -25.03
C TRP A 105 -18.97 -4.20 -26.47
N ASP A 106 -20.24 -4.00 -26.87
CA ASP A 106 -20.60 -3.56 -28.21
C ASP A 106 -20.19 -2.11 -28.50
N PHE A 107 -20.04 -1.29 -27.46
CA PHE A 107 -19.56 0.09 -27.60
C PHE A 107 -18.03 0.19 -27.61
N LEU A 108 -17.37 -0.70 -26.87
CA LEU A 108 -15.91 -0.68 -26.66
C LEU A 108 -15.13 -1.45 -27.72
N THR A 109 -15.77 -2.38 -28.43
CA THR A 109 -15.09 -3.27 -29.37
C THR A 109 -15.68 -3.19 -30.77
N THR A 110 -14.84 -3.43 -31.76
CA THR A 110 -15.29 -3.67 -33.14
C THR A 110 -14.78 -5.02 -33.62
N LYS A 111 -15.52 -5.64 -34.55
CA LYS A 111 -15.06 -6.87 -35.21
C LYS A 111 -13.91 -6.50 -36.14
N SER A 112 -12.77 -7.19 -36.00
CA SER A 112 -11.70 -7.10 -36.98
C SER A 112 -12.22 -7.48 -38.36
N VAL A 113 -11.83 -6.71 -39.38
CA VAL A 113 -12.19 -6.90 -40.80
C VAL A 113 -11.69 -8.26 -41.34
N SER A 114 -10.88 -9.02 -40.59
CA SER A 114 -10.16 -10.20 -41.10
C SER A 114 -10.50 -11.57 -40.48
N SER A 115 -11.52 -11.76 -39.63
CA SER A 115 -11.76 -13.13 -39.11
C SER A 115 -13.15 -13.40 -38.53
N THR A 116 -13.68 -14.58 -38.87
CA THR A 116 -14.99 -15.13 -38.48
C THR A 116 -15.02 -15.72 -37.06
N ASN A 117 -13.92 -15.63 -36.31
CA ASN A 117 -13.80 -16.21 -34.96
C ASN A 117 -13.98 -15.13 -33.87
N LYS A 118 -14.73 -15.49 -32.81
CA LYS A 118 -15.06 -14.65 -31.63
C LYS A 118 -13.84 -14.13 -30.81
N GLY A 119 -12.60 -14.33 -31.26
CA GLY A 119 -11.36 -14.02 -30.53
C GLY A 119 -10.50 -12.90 -31.12
N GLU A 120 -10.91 -12.24 -32.21
CA GLU A 120 -10.14 -11.17 -32.88
C GLU A 120 -10.90 -9.83 -32.87
N GLN A 121 -11.39 -9.40 -31.71
CA GLN A 121 -11.93 -8.05 -31.55
C GLN A 121 -10.81 -7.05 -31.29
N VAL A 122 -10.96 -5.84 -31.84
CA VAL A 122 -10.02 -4.73 -31.63
C VAL A 122 -10.74 -3.65 -30.84
N THR A 123 -10.01 -2.95 -29.96
CA THR A 123 -10.52 -1.76 -29.27
C THR A 123 -11.08 -0.79 -30.30
N ARG A 124 -12.32 -0.35 -30.09
CA ARG A 124 -12.94 0.66 -30.92
C ARG A 124 -12.41 2.04 -30.56
N LEU A 125 -11.64 2.64 -31.46
CA LEU A 125 -11.01 3.94 -31.24
C LEU A 125 -11.92 5.12 -31.59
N THR A 126 -12.94 4.92 -32.44
CA THR A 126 -13.89 5.98 -32.79
C THR A 126 -15.33 5.57 -32.54
N LEU A 127 -16.14 6.49 -32.00
CA LEU A 127 -17.52 6.26 -31.63
C LEU A 127 -18.44 7.32 -32.27
N PRO A 128 -19.32 6.93 -33.20
CA PRO A 128 -20.31 7.84 -33.79
C PRO A 128 -21.27 8.37 -32.72
N ALA A 129 -21.79 9.58 -32.93
CA ALA A 129 -22.68 10.25 -31.98
C ALA A 129 -23.89 9.40 -31.54
N GLU A 130 -24.51 8.64 -32.44
CA GLU A 130 -25.64 7.76 -32.10
C GLU A 130 -25.25 6.65 -31.12
N GLN A 131 -24.07 6.06 -31.30
CA GLN A 131 -23.56 5.01 -30.43
C GLN A 131 -23.06 5.58 -29.10
N ALA A 132 -22.52 6.80 -29.10
CA ALA A 132 -22.18 7.53 -27.89
C ALA A 132 -23.41 7.80 -27.01
N ARG A 133 -24.58 8.13 -27.60
CA ARG A 133 -25.85 8.22 -26.82
C ARG A 133 -26.22 6.88 -26.18
N GLY A 134 -26.06 5.78 -26.93
CA GLY A 134 -26.29 4.44 -26.41
C GLY A 134 -25.37 4.11 -25.23
N LEU A 135 -24.09 4.50 -25.34
CA LEU A 135 -23.10 4.32 -24.28
C LEU A 135 -23.45 5.15 -23.03
N VAL A 136 -23.79 6.44 -23.19
CA VAL A 136 -24.24 7.29 -22.07
C VAL A 136 -25.50 6.72 -21.40
N ALA A 137 -26.45 6.20 -22.18
CA ALA A 137 -27.64 5.55 -21.63
C ALA A 137 -27.28 4.27 -20.84
N ALA A 138 -26.35 3.46 -21.35
CA ALA A 138 -25.86 2.27 -20.66
C ALA A 138 -25.13 2.64 -19.36
N MET A 139 -24.31 3.69 -19.37
CA MET A 139 -23.61 4.22 -18.19
C MET A 139 -24.56 4.68 -17.09
N ASN A 140 -25.71 5.24 -17.45
CA ASN A 140 -26.73 5.65 -16.48
C ASN A 140 -27.53 4.46 -15.92
N ASN A 141 -27.58 3.34 -16.65
CA ASN A 141 -28.32 2.15 -16.25
C ASN A 141 -27.48 1.19 -15.39
N MET A 142 -26.17 1.13 -15.63
CA MET A 142 -25.24 0.27 -14.90
C MET A 142 -24.17 1.11 -14.21
N SER A 143 -24.33 1.33 -12.90
CA SER A 143 -23.34 2.02 -12.07
C SER A 143 -22.38 1.07 -11.35
N ASP A 144 -22.65 -0.24 -11.33
CA ASP A 144 -21.82 -1.21 -10.61
C ASP A 144 -20.66 -1.72 -11.46
N HIS A 145 -19.66 -0.86 -11.64
CA HIS A 145 -18.41 -1.22 -12.31
C HIS A 145 -17.22 -0.47 -11.70
N ARG A 146 -16.01 -0.86 -12.10
CA ARG A 146 -14.76 -0.29 -11.59
C ARG A 146 -14.16 0.83 -12.43
N PHE A 147 -14.71 1.09 -13.61
CA PHE A 147 -14.17 2.05 -14.59
C PHE A 147 -14.85 3.42 -14.53
N SER A 148 -14.26 4.40 -15.20
CA SER A 148 -14.78 5.77 -15.33
C SER A 148 -14.77 6.23 -16.79
N PHE A 149 -15.79 7.01 -17.16
CA PHE A 149 -16.01 7.53 -18.50
C PHE A 149 -16.25 9.04 -18.46
N SER A 150 -15.68 9.76 -19.43
CA SER A 150 -15.98 11.18 -19.64
C SER A 150 -16.10 11.49 -21.12
N PHE A 151 -17.01 12.41 -21.45
CA PHE A 151 -17.19 12.96 -22.79
C PHE A 151 -16.87 14.46 -22.81
N GLU A 152 -16.03 14.88 -23.74
CA GLU A 152 -15.66 16.28 -23.96
C GLU A 152 -16.06 16.74 -25.37
N GLY A 153 -16.79 17.86 -25.44
CA GLY A 153 -17.33 18.39 -26.70
C GLY A 153 -18.51 17.61 -27.28
N GLY A 154 -18.87 17.92 -28.52
CA GLY A 154 -19.92 17.22 -29.28
C GLY A 154 -21.35 17.73 -29.05
N PRO A 155 -22.37 16.91 -29.39
CA PRO A 155 -23.78 17.27 -29.23
C PRO A 155 -24.14 17.64 -27.78
N GLU A 156 -25.01 18.64 -27.59
CA GLU A 156 -25.40 19.16 -26.26
C GLU A 156 -25.95 18.10 -25.30
N ASP A 157 -26.50 17.00 -25.82
CA ASP A 157 -27.03 15.89 -25.01
C ASP A 157 -25.94 14.97 -24.43
N ILE A 158 -24.73 15.02 -24.98
CA ILE A 158 -23.58 14.16 -24.61
C ILE A 158 -22.44 14.99 -24.02
N ALA A 159 -22.28 16.24 -24.45
CA ALA A 159 -21.19 17.11 -24.04
C ALA A 159 -21.14 17.26 -22.51
N GLY A 160 -20.02 16.87 -21.91
CA GLY A 160 -19.81 16.94 -20.47
C GLY A 160 -20.49 15.83 -19.66
N GLN A 161 -21.11 14.83 -20.31
CA GLN A 161 -21.59 13.64 -19.61
C GLN A 161 -20.40 12.85 -19.04
N ARG A 162 -20.54 12.40 -17.80
CA ARG A 162 -19.53 11.60 -17.11
C ARG A 162 -20.24 10.55 -16.26
N SER A 163 -19.63 9.38 -16.14
CA SER A 163 -20.03 8.44 -15.10
C SER A 163 -18.82 7.73 -14.53
N VAL A 164 -18.90 7.49 -13.23
CA VAL A 164 -17.88 6.81 -12.44
C VAL A 164 -18.60 5.67 -11.77
N GLY A 165 -18.12 4.44 -11.99
CA GLY A 165 -18.75 3.29 -11.36
C GLY A 165 -18.51 3.26 -9.85
N ASN A 166 -19.43 2.65 -9.12
CA ASN A 166 -19.39 2.56 -7.65
C ASN A 166 -18.15 1.81 -7.13
N GLY A 167 -17.60 0.88 -7.94
CA GLY A 167 -16.36 0.16 -7.63
C GLY A 167 -15.08 0.91 -8.00
N HIS A 168 -15.18 2.14 -8.54
CA HIS A 168 -14.01 2.92 -8.93
C HIS A 168 -13.25 3.45 -7.68
N PRO A 169 -11.90 3.38 -7.63
CA PRO A 169 -11.12 3.74 -6.43
C PRO A 169 -11.29 5.17 -5.89
N THR A 170 -11.86 6.09 -6.68
CA THR A 170 -12.13 7.49 -6.27
C THR A 170 -13.45 7.63 -5.52
N ILE A 171 -14.33 6.63 -5.60
CA ILE A 171 -15.58 6.58 -4.83
C ILE A 171 -15.26 6.01 -3.45
N ILE A 172 -15.61 6.77 -2.42
CA ILE A 172 -15.33 6.44 -1.02
C ILE A 172 -16.64 6.62 -0.25
N GLU A 173 -17.59 5.74 -0.55
CA GLU A 173 -18.90 5.72 0.08
C GLU A 173 -19.25 4.27 0.49
N GLY A 174 -19.87 4.12 1.66
CA GLY A 174 -20.44 2.84 2.13
C GLY A 174 -19.67 2.10 3.24
N GLY A 175 -18.45 2.52 3.58
CA GLY A 175 -17.62 1.94 4.64
C GLY A 175 -17.76 2.62 6.01
N TYR A 176 -17.62 1.85 7.10
CA TYR A 176 -17.72 2.37 8.48
C TYR A 176 -16.65 3.42 8.83
N ALA A 177 -15.53 3.45 8.11
CA ALA A 177 -14.38 4.33 8.36
C ALA A 177 -14.21 5.45 7.31
N ASP A 178 -15.15 5.60 6.37
CA ASP A 178 -15.01 6.49 5.20
C ASP A 178 -15.00 7.98 5.55
N TRP A 179 -15.54 8.34 6.72
CA TRP A 179 -15.53 9.71 7.23
C TRP A 179 -14.10 10.26 7.35
N TRP A 180 -13.11 9.42 7.69
CA TRP A 180 -11.72 9.84 7.89
C TRP A 180 -11.01 10.18 6.57
N PRO A 181 -10.97 9.28 5.56
CA PRO A 181 -10.46 9.61 4.24
C PRO A 181 -11.17 10.81 3.60
N ASN A 182 -12.50 10.89 3.68
CA ASN A 182 -13.25 12.00 3.10
C ASN A 182 -12.90 13.34 3.76
N THR A 183 -12.80 13.38 5.09
CA THR A 183 -12.41 14.60 5.82
C THR A 183 -11.01 15.10 5.42
N ILE A 184 -10.04 14.18 5.27
CA ILE A 184 -8.67 14.55 4.88
C ILE A 184 -8.60 14.92 3.40
N ARG A 185 -9.34 14.21 2.54
CA ARG A 185 -9.44 14.52 1.11
C ARG A 185 -9.94 15.94 0.88
N ASP A 186 -11.01 16.31 1.56
CA ASP A 186 -11.69 17.57 1.30
C ASP A 186 -10.98 18.76 1.97
N ASN A 187 -10.32 18.55 3.11
CA ASN A 187 -9.64 19.62 3.86
C ASN A 187 -8.13 19.74 3.58
N ILE A 188 -7.48 18.66 3.14
CA ILE A 188 -6.03 18.62 2.93
C ILE A 188 -5.72 18.31 1.46
N TRP A 189 -6.13 17.16 0.93
CA TRP A 189 -5.66 16.77 -0.40
C TRP A 189 -6.17 17.67 -1.52
N ALA A 190 -7.46 18.00 -1.54
CA ALA A 190 -8.07 18.80 -2.59
C ALA A 190 -7.63 20.28 -2.55
N PRO A 191 -7.63 20.99 -1.41
CA PRO A 191 -7.20 22.39 -1.37
C PRO A 191 -5.73 22.61 -1.74
N PHE A 192 -4.87 21.63 -1.42
CA PHE A 192 -3.46 21.67 -1.78
C PHE A 192 -3.15 21.06 -3.15
N GLY A 193 -4.15 20.57 -3.90
CA GLY A 193 -3.97 19.95 -5.21
C GLY A 193 -3.06 18.72 -5.19
N ILE A 194 -3.01 18.01 -4.05
CA ILE A 194 -2.11 16.87 -3.87
C ILE A 194 -2.72 15.64 -4.52
N GLY A 195 -2.36 15.42 -5.79
CA GLY A 195 -2.76 14.24 -6.53
C GLY A 195 -2.16 12.94 -5.99
N VAL A 196 -2.72 11.82 -6.45
CA VAL A 196 -2.39 10.45 -5.99
C VAL A 196 -0.88 10.15 -6.00
N ASN A 197 -0.16 10.64 -7.01
CA ASN A 197 1.29 10.41 -7.15
C ASN A 197 2.11 11.07 -6.03
N ILE A 198 1.76 12.30 -5.65
CA ILE A 198 2.46 13.01 -4.58
C ILE A 198 2.10 12.39 -3.23
N GLN A 199 0.85 12.00 -3.03
CA GLN A 199 0.44 11.26 -1.83
C GLN A 199 1.27 9.97 -1.65
N TRP A 200 1.52 9.21 -2.73
CA TRP A 200 2.36 8.01 -2.70
C TRP A 200 3.82 8.32 -2.34
N ILE A 201 4.38 9.41 -2.86
CA ILE A 201 5.75 9.84 -2.55
C ILE A 201 5.87 10.23 -1.08
N ILE A 202 4.92 11.02 -0.56
CA ILE A 202 4.89 11.43 0.85
C ILE A 202 4.78 10.20 1.74
N LEU A 203 3.85 9.29 1.45
CA LEU A 203 3.68 8.06 2.21
C LEU A 203 4.95 7.20 2.19
N GLY A 204 5.53 6.97 1.00
CA GLY A 204 6.75 6.18 0.86
C GLY A 204 7.95 6.79 1.60
N LEU A 205 8.09 8.12 1.56
CA LEU A 205 9.12 8.85 2.30
C LEU A 205 8.93 8.66 3.79
N VAL A 206 7.73 8.94 4.30
CA VAL A 206 7.45 8.90 5.73
C VAL A 206 7.53 7.46 6.27
N VAL A 207 6.95 6.48 5.59
CA VAL A 207 7.07 5.06 5.96
C VAL A 207 8.53 4.61 5.94
N GLY A 208 9.30 5.01 4.92
CA GLY A 208 10.74 4.71 4.84
C GLY A 208 11.53 5.28 6.01
N CYS A 209 11.25 6.54 6.39
CA CYS A 209 11.85 7.17 7.56
C CYS A 209 11.63 6.33 8.82
N VAL A 210 10.37 5.99 9.12
CA VAL A 210 10.04 5.31 10.37
C VAL A 210 10.47 3.85 10.37
N MET A 211 10.35 3.15 9.24
CA MET A 211 10.81 1.76 9.11
C MET A 211 12.33 1.66 9.31
N GLY A 212 13.11 2.59 8.75
CA GLY A 212 14.55 2.67 8.97
C GLY A 212 14.91 2.95 10.43
N ALA A 213 14.22 3.91 11.05
CA ALA A 213 14.42 4.26 12.46
C ALA A 213 14.09 3.10 13.40
N ALA A 214 12.88 2.54 13.32
CA ALA A 214 12.43 1.45 14.19
C ALA A 214 13.28 0.18 13.99
N GLY A 215 13.66 -0.14 12.75
CA GLY A 215 14.51 -1.29 12.42
C GLY A 215 15.93 -1.17 13.00
N ALA A 216 16.55 0.01 12.93
CA ALA A 216 17.87 0.23 13.50
C ALA A 216 17.85 0.26 15.04
N GLN A 217 16.87 0.97 15.63
CA GLN A 217 16.79 1.13 17.08
C GLN A 217 16.40 -0.15 17.80
N SER A 218 15.50 -0.97 17.23
CA SER A 218 15.15 -2.28 17.80
C SER A 218 16.36 -3.21 17.89
N ARG A 219 17.20 -3.26 16.86
CA ARG A 219 18.44 -4.06 16.86
C ARG A 219 19.45 -3.55 17.87
N SER A 220 19.64 -2.23 17.94
CA SER A 220 20.55 -1.61 18.92
C SER A 220 20.08 -1.83 20.36
N MET A 221 18.77 -1.76 20.60
CA MET A 221 18.18 -2.04 21.90
C MET A 221 18.35 -3.50 22.26
N PHE A 222 18.09 -4.41 21.32
CA PHE A 222 18.23 -5.85 21.53
C PHE A 222 19.68 -6.26 21.80
N SER A 223 20.66 -5.70 21.08
CA SER A 223 22.07 -6.03 21.30
C SER A 223 22.59 -5.62 22.68
N LYS A 224 21.94 -4.65 23.35
CA LYS A 224 22.27 -4.26 24.73
C LYS A 224 21.65 -5.19 25.78
N LEU A 225 20.63 -5.97 25.41
CA LEU A 225 19.87 -6.83 26.33
C LEU A 225 20.32 -8.29 26.30
N ILE A 226 21.19 -8.66 25.36
CA ILE A 226 21.64 -10.04 25.19
C ILE A 226 22.97 -10.25 25.91
N PRO A 227 23.15 -11.39 26.62
CA PRO A 227 24.43 -11.78 27.16
C PRO A 227 25.40 -12.15 26.02
N GLU A 228 26.66 -11.76 26.15
CA GLU A 228 27.72 -12.01 25.17
C GLU A 228 27.90 -13.53 24.95
N SER A 229 27.81 -14.32 26.02
CA SER A 229 27.97 -15.78 26.03
C SER A 229 26.97 -16.52 25.13
N ARG A 230 25.77 -15.96 24.90
CA ARG A 230 24.68 -16.61 24.14
C ARG A 230 24.15 -15.77 22.97
N THR A 231 24.97 -14.84 22.48
CA THR A 231 24.64 -13.92 21.38
C THR A 231 23.98 -14.62 20.17
N THR A 232 24.54 -15.75 19.71
CA THR A 232 24.03 -16.50 18.54
C THR A 232 22.64 -17.10 18.78
N GLU A 233 22.36 -17.59 19.99
CA GLU A 233 21.06 -18.16 20.36
C GLU A 233 19.97 -17.08 20.32
N PHE A 234 20.24 -15.94 20.96
CA PHE A 234 19.29 -14.82 21.02
C PHE A 234 19.07 -14.16 19.65
N PHE A 235 20.12 -13.95 18.85
CA PHE A 235 19.94 -13.45 17.47
C PHE A 235 19.24 -14.47 16.56
N GLY A 236 19.48 -15.76 16.76
CA GLY A 236 18.73 -16.83 16.10
C GLY A 236 17.23 -16.75 16.41
N PHE A 237 16.88 -16.58 17.68
CA PHE A 237 15.49 -16.39 18.11
C PHE A 237 14.88 -15.08 17.58
N PHE A 238 15.61 -13.96 17.63
CA PHE A 238 15.17 -12.68 17.05
C PHE A 238 14.85 -12.81 15.55
N GLY A 239 15.70 -13.51 14.80
CA GLY A 239 15.47 -13.81 13.39
C GLY A 239 14.24 -14.72 13.16
N PHE A 240 14.03 -15.71 14.02
CA PHE A 240 12.84 -16.58 13.96
C PHE A 240 11.54 -15.79 14.21
N ILE A 241 11.48 -14.94 15.24
CA ILE A 241 10.33 -14.09 15.53
C ILE A 241 10.03 -13.14 14.36
N GLY A 242 11.07 -12.57 13.73
CA GLY A 242 10.91 -11.76 12.53
C GLY A 242 10.25 -12.52 11.36
N LYS A 243 10.64 -13.77 11.14
CA LYS A 243 10.02 -14.64 10.12
C LYS A 243 8.58 -15.01 10.47
N ALA A 244 8.30 -15.31 11.73
CA ALA A 244 6.94 -15.58 12.19
C ALA A 244 6.02 -14.37 12.00
N ALA A 245 6.49 -13.17 12.36
CA ALA A 245 5.77 -11.92 12.16
C ALA A 245 5.46 -11.65 10.67
N ALA A 246 6.37 -12.00 9.77
CA ALA A 246 6.17 -11.87 8.32
C ALA A 246 5.05 -12.77 7.76
N VAL A 247 4.69 -13.85 8.47
CA VAL A 247 3.55 -14.72 8.12
C VAL A 247 2.26 -14.23 8.80
N ILE A 248 2.34 -13.82 10.07
CA ILE A 248 1.18 -13.37 10.84
C ILE A 248 0.59 -12.07 10.29
N GLY A 249 1.43 -11.13 9.82
CA GLY A 249 0.98 -9.85 9.28
C GLY A 249 0.01 -9.98 8.10
N PRO A 250 0.41 -10.64 6.99
CA PRO A 250 -0.48 -10.89 5.85
C PRO A 250 -1.73 -11.70 6.22
N LEU A 251 -1.60 -12.66 7.13
CA LEU A 251 -2.75 -13.46 7.59
C LEU A 251 -3.78 -12.60 8.32
N LEU A 252 -3.34 -11.75 9.25
CA LEU A 252 -4.23 -10.82 9.95
C LEU A 252 -4.91 -9.85 8.98
N TYR A 253 -4.15 -9.32 8.01
CA TYR A 253 -4.70 -8.45 6.98
C TYR A 253 -5.76 -9.16 6.15
N ALA A 254 -5.49 -10.39 5.68
CA ALA A 254 -6.43 -11.17 4.87
C ALA A 254 -7.74 -11.47 5.61
N ILE A 255 -7.66 -11.87 6.89
CA ILE A 255 -8.85 -12.10 7.72
C ILE A 255 -9.63 -10.80 7.92
N ALA A 256 -8.93 -9.69 8.14
CA ALA A 256 -9.58 -8.39 8.34
C ALA A 256 -10.22 -7.84 7.06
N SER A 257 -9.62 -8.07 5.89
CA SER A 257 -10.17 -7.64 4.59
C SER A 257 -11.33 -8.51 4.12
N ASP A 258 -11.45 -9.74 4.63
CA ASP A 258 -12.59 -10.62 4.34
C ASP A 258 -13.77 -10.31 5.27
N ALA A 259 -13.50 -10.09 6.56
CA ALA A 259 -14.53 -9.79 7.55
C ALA A 259 -15.05 -8.33 7.50
N PHE A 260 -14.22 -7.41 7.02
CA PHE A 260 -14.50 -5.97 6.97
C PHE A 260 -14.05 -5.36 5.65
N ASP A 261 -14.29 -4.07 5.47
CA ASP A 261 -13.77 -3.33 4.32
C ASP A 261 -12.23 -3.26 4.31
N SER A 262 -11.66 -3.17 3.11
CA SER A 262 -10.21 -3.03 2.87
C SER A 262 -9.55 -1.91 3.68
N ARG A 263 -10.26 -0.81 3.96
CA ARG A 263 -9.76 0.31 4.78
C ARG A 263 -9.64 -0.07 6.26
N ILE A 264 -10.59 -0.88 6.76
CA ILE A 264 -10.56 -1.41 8.13
C ILE A 264 -9.45 -2.46 8.25
N ALA A 265 -9.18 -3.21 7.18
CA ALA A 265 -8.04 -4.12 7.15
C ALA A 265 -6.71 -3.38 7.39
N VAL A 266 -6.51 -2.20 6.79
CA VAL A 266 -5.33 -1.36 7.06
C VAL A 266 -5.27 -0.86 8.51
N LEU A 267 -6.42 -0.56 9.14
CA LEU A 267 -6.46 -0.17 10.56
C LEU A 267 -5.97 -1.28 11.51
N THR A 268 -6.09 -2.55 11.14
CA THR A 268 -5.58 -3.65 11.97
C THR A 268 -4.06 -3.58 12.18
N VAL A 269 -3.32 -3.09 11.18
CA VAL A 269 -1.88 -2.86 11.29
C VAL A 269 -1.58 -1.85 12.39
N THR A 270 -2.39 -0.79 12.49
CA THR A 270 -2.28 0.23 13.55
C THR A 270 -2.47 -0.39 14.93
N ILE A 271 -3.45 -1.28 15.09
CA ILE A 271 -3.72 -1.99 16.35
C ILE A 271 -2.51 -2.84 16.76
N VAL A 272 -1.91 -3.58 15.82
CA VAL A 272 -0.72 -4.40 16.09
C VAL A 272 0.46 -3.54 16.52
N ILE A 273 0.69 -2.40 15.85
CA ILE A 273 1.76 -1.47 16.21
C ILE A 273 1.52 -0.87 17.60
N LEU A 274 0.28 -0.46 17.91
CA LEU A 274 -0.08 0.04 19.24
C LEU A 274 0.13 -1.01 20.32
N ALA A 275 -0.31 -2.25 20.10
CA ALA A 275 -0.07 -3.36 21.03
C ALA A 275 1.43 -3.60 21.24
N GLY A 276 2.22 -3.62 20.17
CA GLY A 276 3.68 -3.71 20.24
C GLY A 276 4.29 -2.55 21.04
N THR A 277 3.84 -1.33 20.79
CA THR A 277 4.30 -0.11 21.49
C THR A 277 4.01 -0.18 22.98
N LEU A 278 2.81 -0.63 23.37
CA LEU A 278 2.43 -0.84 24.76
C LEU A 278 3.29 -1.91 25.44
N ILE A 279 3.56 -3.02 24.75
CA ILE A 279 4.43 -4.08 25.28
C ILE A 279 5.86 -3.56 25.45
N THR A 280 6.41 -2.87 24.45
CA THR A 280 7.77 -2.30 24.50
C THR A 280 7.91 -1.21 25.57
N SER A 281 6.87 -0.42 25.83
CA SER A 281 6.91 0.62 26.88
C SER A 281 7.21 0.03 28.27
N LYS A 282 6.78 -1.21 28.53
CA LYS A 282 6.97 -1.92 29.81
C LYS A 282 8.36 -2.53 29.98
N VAL A 283 9.21 -2.50 28.95
CA VAL A 283 10.56 -3.05 29.02
C VAL A 283 11.47 -2.10 29.79
N ASP A 284 12.11 -2.60 30.84
CA ASP A 284 13.16 -1.90 31.56
C ASP A 284 14.52 -2.30 30.99
N LEU A 285 15.22 -1.33 30.40
CA LEU A 285 16.51 -1.55 29.76
C LEU A 285 17.65 -1.72 30.76
N GLU A 286 17.61 -1.00 31.88
CA GLU A 286 18.68 -1.05 32.87
C GLU A 286 18.66 -2.39 33.59
N ALA A 287 17.47 -2.85 34.02
CA ALA A 287 17.30 -4.16 34.60
C ALA A 287 17.69 -5.29 33.64
N GLY A 288 17.39 -5.14 32.34
CA GLY A 288 17.76 -6.10 31.31
C GLY A 288 19.27 -6.19 31.09
N MET A 289 19.98 -5.06 31.05
CA MET A 289 21.44 -5.03 30.95
C MET A 289 22.11 -5.69 32.16
N ILE A 290 21.66 -5.36 33.37
CA ILE A 290 22.18 -5.96 34.61
C ILE A 290 21.99 -7.49 34.61
N ALA A 291 20.83 -7.97 34.13
CA ALA A 291 20.55 -9.40 34.04
C ALA A 291 21.45 -10.11 33.00
N ALA A 292 21.74 -9.46 31.87
CA ALA A 292 22.66 -9.98 30.86
C ALA A 292 24.10 -10.08 31.41
N ASP A 293 24.60 -9.01 32.05
CA ASP A 293 25.93 -8.97 32.65
C ASP A 293 26.09 -10.05 33.75
N ALA A 294 25.06 -10.25 34.57
CA ALA A 294 25.06 -11.26 35.63
C ALA A 294 25.14 -12.68 35.06
N GLU A 295 24.52 -12.94 33.91
CA GLU A 295 24.56 -14.25 33.25
C GLU A 295 25.91 -14.52 32.59
N ASP A 296 26.53 -13.48 32.01
CA ASP A 296 27.88 -13.58 31.45
C ASP A 296 28.92 -13.84 32.54
N GLU A 297 28.76 -13.24 33.72
CA GLU A 297 29.62 -13.53 34.88
C GLU A 297 29.47 -14.99 35.34
N ARG A 298 28.24 -15.52 35.40
CA ARG A 298 28.00 -16.94 35.72
C ARG A 298 28.65 -17.87 34.72
N SER A 299 28.44 -17.61 33.42
CA SER A 299 29.00 -18.42 32.34
C SER A 299 30.53 -18.42 32.37
N ARG A 300 31.14 -17.28 32.70
CA ARG A 300 32.59 -17.15 32.88
C ARG A 300 33.10 -17.94 34.09
N GLN A 301 32.40 -17.87 35.22
CA GLN A 301 32.74 -18.64 36.42
C GLN A 301 32.65 -20.14 36.17
N GLU A 302 31.60 -20.62 35.50
CA GLU A 302 31.45 -22.02 35.12
C GLU A 302 32.58 -22.48 34.20
N ALA A 303 32.96 -21.68 33.21
CA ALA A 303 34.08 -21.98 32.32
C ALA A 303 35.41 -22.12 33.08
N ILE A 304 35.67 -21.22 34.05
CA ILE A 304 36.87 -21.26 34.91
C ILE A 304 36.86 -22.50 35.80
N LEU A 305 35.72 -22.84 36.40
CA LEU A 305 35.57 -24.03 37.23
C LEU A 305 35.81 -25.32 36.43
N SER A 306 35.27 -25.40 35.20
CA SER A 306 35.51 -26.54 34.32
C SER A 306 36.97 -26.68 33.89
N ALA A 307 37.66 -25.56 33.62
CA ALA A 307 39.08 -25.57 33.23
C ALA A 307 40.00 -26.02 34.38
N ASN A 308 39.63 -25.69 35.63
CA ASN A 308 40.39 -26.12 36.81
C ASN A 308 40.12 -27.59 37.23
N GLN A 309 39.13 -28.24 36.62
CA GLN A 309 38.74 -29.62 36.91
C GLN A 309 39.29 -30.64 35.90
N GLU A 310 39.89 -30.20 34.79
CA GLU A 310 40.65 -31.07 33.90
C GLU A 310 41.94 -31.54 34.59
N PRO A 311 42.11 -32.86 34.85
CA PRO A 311 43.37 -33.36 35.39
C PRO A 311 44.49 -33.07 34.37
N PRO A 312 45.73 -32.79 34.81
CA PRO A 312 46.84 -32.64 33.88
C PRO A 312 46.87 -33.89 33.00
N THR A 313 46.74 -33.69 31.69
CA THR A 313 46.91 -34.75 30.71
C THR A 313 48.25 -35.39 31.02
N SER A 314 48.22 -36.64 31.48
CA SER A 314 49.41 -37.45 31.69
C SER A 314 50.00 -37.70 30.30
N ASP A 315 50.89 -36.80 29.88
CA ASP A 315 51.85 -37.09 28.83
C ASP A 315 52.81 -38.15 29.40
N GLU A 316 52.47 -39.42 29.19
CA GLU A 316 53.40 -40.56 29.11
C GLU A 316 53.24 -41.25 27.76
#